data_AF-A0AAP2WM80-F1
#
_entry.id   AF-A0AAP2WM80-F1
#
_cell.length_a   1.000
_cell.length_b   1.000
_cell.length_c   1.000
_cell.angle_alpha   90.00
_cell.angle_beta   90.00
_cell.angle_gamma   90.00
#
_symmetry.space_group_name_H-M   'P 1'
#
loop_
_entity.id
_entity.type
_entity.pdbx_description
1 polymer ?
#
loop_
_entity_poly.entity_id
_entity_poly.type
_entity_poly.pdbx_seq_one_letter_code
_entity_poly.pdbx_strand_id
1 'polypeptide(L)' 'ELNDAYKAKFKFPFIMAVKGSNRHQILAAFETRIHHSVDTEFKCALDEINKIAFFRLLTL' A
#
# COMPACT_ATOMS: atom_id res chain seq x y z
N GLU A 1 2.76 -2.55 15.74
CA GLU A 1 4.19 -2.32 15.47
C GLU A 1 4.48 -1.92 14.02
N LEU A 2 4.42 -2.83 13.05
CA LEU A 2 4.75 -2.50 11.64
C LEU A 2 3.91 -1.33 11.10
N ASN A 3 2.59 -1.38 11.27
CA ASN A 3 1.68 -0.34 10.78
C ASN A 3 1.91 1.03 11.45
N ASP A 4 2.31 1.03 12.73
CA ASP A 4 2.59 2.25 13.49
C ASP A 4 3.90 2.89 13.02
N ALA A 5 4.94 2.07 12.78
CA ALA A 5 6.21 2.53 12.22
C ALA A 5 6.03 3.14 10.82
N TYR A 6 5.18 2.50 9.99
CA TYR A 6 4.85 3.01 8.67
C TYR A 6 4.15 4.36 8.73
N LYS A 7 3.10 4.48 9.56
CA LYS A 7 2.36 5.73 9.74
C LYS A 7 3.25 6.82 10.34
N ALA A 8 4.18 6.47 11.24
CA ALA A 8 5.14 7.41 11.80
C ALA A 8 6.11 7.96 10.75
N LYS A 9 6.61 7.11 9.84
CA LYS A 9 7.55 7.47 8.77
C LYS A 9 6.87 8.25 7.64
N PHE A 10 5.77 7.74 7.10
CA PHE A 10 5.17 8.26 5.87
C PHE A 10 4.01 9.23 6.10
N LYS A 11 3.47 9.30 7.33
CA LYS A 11 2.33 10.17 7.71
C LYS A 11 0.99 9.82 7.05
N PHE A 12 0.89 8.67 6.39
CA PHE A 12 -0.34 8.08 5.87
C PHE A 12 -0.35 6.56 6.13
N PRO A 13 -1.52 5.90 6.15
CA PRO A 13 -1.60 4.45 6.36
C PRO A 13 -0.98 3.66 5.20
N PHE A 14 -0.62 2.40 5.42
CA PHE A 14 -0.23 1.50 4.33
C PHE A 14 -1.42 1.23 3.40
N ILE A 15 -1.27 1.52 2.11
CA ILE A 15 -2.31 1.34 1.09
C ILE A 15 -1.83 0.30 0.09
N MET A 16 -2.61 -0.76 -0.11
CA MET A 16 -2.34 -1.80 -1.09
C MET A 16 -3.66 -2.42 -1.56
N ALA A 17 -3.81 -2.62 -2.86
CA ALA A 17 -4.90 -3.33 -3.47
C ALA A 17 -4.71 -4.83 -3.23
N VAL A 18 -5.51 -5.41 -2.33
CA VAL A 18 -5.36 -6.81 -1.89
C VAL A 18 -6.16 -7.82 -2.72
N LYS A 19 -6.91 -7.38 -3.73
CA LYS A 19 -7.73 -8.28 -4.57
C LYS A 19 -6.82 -9.25 -5.32
N GLY A 20 -6.88 -10.53 -4.96
CA GLY A 20 -6.01 -11.58 -5.51
C GLY A 20 -4.65 -11.73 -4.80
N SER A 21 -4.38 -10.96 -3.75
CA SER A 21 -3.18 -11.10 -2.94
C SER A 21 -3.41 -11.99 -1.72
N ASN A 22 -2.42 -12.79 -1.36
CA ASN A 22 -2.41 -13.55 -0.11
C ASN A 22 -1.64 -12.80 1.00
N ARG A 23 -1.76 -13.30 2.24
CA ARG A 23 -1.11 -12.69 3.42
C ARG A 23 0.40 -12.51 3.26
N HIS A 24 1.10 -13.49 2.68
CA HIS A 24 2.56 -13.44 2.50
C HIS A 24 2.97 -12.34 1.53
N GLN A 25 2.20 -12.14 0.46
CA GLN A 25 2.46 -11.06 -0.50
C GLN A 25 2.24 -9.68 0.13
N ILE A 26 1.23 -9.53 0.99
CA ILE A 26 0.98 -8.28 1.71
C ILE A 26 2.15 -7.97 2.66
N LEU A 27 2.63 -8.97 3.41
CA LEU A 27 3.77 -8.82 4.31
C LEU A 27 5.06 -8.49 3.55
N ALA A 28 5.36 -9.20 2.47
CA ALA A 28 6.54 -8.94 1.64
C ALA A 28 6.51 -7.53 1.01
N ALA A 29 5.33 -7.09 0.55
CA ALA A 29 5.16 -5.72 0.05
C ALA A 29 5.40 -4.69 1.15
N PHE A 30 4.94 -4.94 2.37
CA PHE A 30 5.17 -4.08 3.52
C PHE A 30 6.66 -3.97 3.86
N GLU A 31 7.34 -5.12 3.98
CA GLU A 31 8.78 -5.20 4.27
C GLU A 31 9.63 -4.51 3.19
N THR A 32 9.20 -4.57 1.93
CA THR A 32 9.89 -3.84 0.85
C THR A 32 9.65 -2.33 0.95
N ARG A 33 8.39 -1.93 1.13
CA ARG A 33 7.95 -0.52 1.06
C ARG A 33 8.36 0.30 2.27
N ILE A 34 8.55 -0.31 3.43
CA ILE A 34 9.03 0.41 4.62
C ILE A 34 10.42 1.04 4.38
N HIS A 35 11.21 0.53 3.43
CA HIS A 35 12.51 1.07 3.06
C HIS A 35 12.48 2.15 1.98
N HIS A 36 11.32 2.45 1.38
CA HIS A 36 11.20 3.52 0.39
C HIS A 36 11.47 4.90 0.98
N SER A 37 11.84 5.84 0.10
CA SER A 37 11.74 7.27 0.38
C SER A 37 10.27 7.71 0.42
N VAL A 38 10.00 8.85 1.05
CA VAL A 38 8.63 9.37 1.18
C VAL A 38 8.01 9.63 -0.19
N ASP A 39 8.76 10.20 -1.14
CA ASP A 39 8.25 10.50 -2.49
C ASP A 39 7.91 9.25 -3.29
N THR A 40 8.76 8.22 -3.21
CA THR A 40 8.50 6.93 -3.86
C THR A 40 7.27 6.28 -3.27
N GLU A 41 7.14 6.30 -1.93
CA GLU A 41 6.01 5.68 -1.26
C GLU A 41 4.70 6.42 -1.50
N PHE A 42 4.76 7.74 -1.61
CA PHE A 42 3.60 8.55 -1.95
C PHE A 42 3.07 8.20 -3.36
N LYS A 43 3.96 8.08 -4.35
CA LYS A 43 3.58 7.64 -5.71
C LYS A 43 3.02 6.21 -5.69
N CYS A 44 3.67 5.30 -4.98
CA CYS A 44 3.18 3.92 -4.84
C CYS A 44 1.79 3.86 -4.22
N ALA A 45 1.54 4.64 -3.17
CA ALA A 45 0.23 4.72 -2.53
C ALA A 45 -0.85 5.24 -3.49
N LEU A 46 -0.54 6.24 -4.33
CA LEU A 46 -1.48 6.72 -5.36
C LEU A 46 -1.80 5.64 -6.39
N ASP A 47 -0.81 4.87 -6.84
CA ASP A 47 -1.03 3.77 -7.78
C ASP A 47 -1.93 2.68 -7.17
N GLU A 48 -1.74 2.36 -5.90
CA GLU A 48 -2.59 1.41 -5.18
C GLU A 48 -4.03 1.94 -5.00
N ILE A 49 -4.21 3.24 -4.73
CA ILE A 49 -5.54 3.88 -4.71
C ILE A 49 -6.21 3.76 -6.07
N ASN A 50 -5.49 4.04 -7.16
CA ASN A 50 -6.02 3.93 -8.52
C ASN A 50 -6.45 2.50 -8.84
N LYS A 51 -5.68 1.48 -8.45
CA LYS A 51 -6.08 0.07 -8.58
C LYS A 51 -7.36 -0.25 -7.80
N ILE A 52 -7.47 0.23 -6.56
CA ILE A 52 -8.68 0.04 -5.73
C ILE A 52 -9.89 0.71 -6.37
N ALA A 53 -9.73 1.95 -6.86
CA ALA A 53 -10.78 2.68 -7.55
C ALA A 53 -11.25 1.94 -8.81
N PHE A 54 -10.30 1.45 -9.62
CA PHE A 54 -10.59 0.64 -10.80
C PHE A 54 -11.37 -0.64 -10.47
N PHE A 55 -10.96 -1.38 -9.42
CA PHE A 55 -11.69 -2.57 -8.99
C PHE A 55 -13.11 -2.26 -8.53
N ARG A 56 -13.33 -1.11 -7.89
CA ARG A 56 -14.66 -0.66 -7.50
C ARG A 56 -15.52 -0.34 -8.72
N LEU A 57 -14.97 0.39 -9.70
CA LEU A 57 -15.67 0.72 -10.94
C LEU A 57 -16.10 -0.53 -11.71
N LEU A 58 -15.27 -1.57 -11.76
CA LEU A 58 -15.61 -2.85 -12.42
C LEU A 58 -16.70 -3.68 -11.70
N THR A 59 -17.01 -3.34 -10.45
CA THR A 59 -18.02 -4.06 -9.64
C THR A 59 -19.34 -3.29 -9.56
N LEU A 60 -19.40 -2.09 -10.16
CA LEU A 60 -20.63 -1.32 -10.36
C LEU A 60 -21.36 -1.81 -11.62
#